data_AF-A0A8T5R9T6-F1
#
_entry.id   AF-A0A8T5R9T6-F1
#
_cell.length_a   1.000
_cell.length_b   1.000
_cell.length_c   1.000
_cell.angle_alpha   90.00
_cell.angle_beta   90.00
_cell.angle_gamma   90.00
#
_symmetry.space_group_name_H-M   'P 1'
#
loop_
_entity.id
_entity.type
_entity.pdbx_description
1 polymer ?
#
loop_
_entity_poly.entity_id
_entity_poly.type
_entity_poly.pdbx_seq_one_letter_code
_entity_poly.pdbx_strand_id
1 'polypeptide(L)'
;MINIEPSFEIDEKGRVICQSHSKYPYFIQPNKTSFEERKMEKELTCLTCSHYKYDDCYFPRSEIDKIELDRLTRSLFQCNLCGNKIDLMLTLMQKIYYEVKFNMKMPLVCCNCYESLKKNNFKEYYTKRIWESISFYLPSIFLLFNPFPFNAIAVLGYGVCILISKIIIKQKAHYSLFLMDILKGKKFYDRNFKDKFELP
;
A
#
# COMPACT_ATOMS: atom_id res chain seq x y z
N MET A 1 3.20 33.81 3.37
CA MET A 1 2.85 32.55 4.05
C MET A 1 4.11 31.97 4.66
N ILE A 2 4.04 31.53 5.92
CA ILE A 2 5.15 30.83 6.57
C ILE A 2 4.89 29.35 6.32
N ASN A 3 5.66 28.73 5.43
CA ASN A 3 5.51 27.30 5.17
C ASN A 3 6.09 26.53 6.36
N ILE A 4 5.27 25.69 6.99
CA ILE A 4 5.71 24.83 8.08
C ILE A 4 6.49 23.66 7.49
N GLU A 5 7.75 23.50 7.88
CA GLU A 5 8.52 22.33 7.50
C GLU A 5 8.01 21.08 8.24
N PRO A 6 7.64 20.00 7.54
CA PRO A 6 7.11 18.81 8.19
C PRO A 6 8.25 17.86 8.55
N SER A 7 8.26 17.39 9.79
CA SER A 7 8.98 16.19 10.20
C SER A 7 8.02 14.99 10.21
N PHE A 8 8.52 13.84 9.76
CA PHE A 8 7.74 12.61 9.66
C PHE A 8 8.25 11.58 10.66
N GLU A 9 7.32 10.88 11.29
CA GLU A 9 7.57 9.73 12.14
C GLU A 9 6.87 8.49 11.54
N ILE A 10 7.49 7.32 11.69
CA ILE A 10 6.92 6.04 11.27
C ILE A 10 6.66 5.22 12.51
N ASP A 11 5.40 4.87 12.74
CA ASP A 11 5.03 4.09 13.91
C ASP A 11 5.34 2.59 13.76
N GLU A 12 4.99 1.81 14.78
CA GLU A 12 5.27 0.38 14.81
C GLU A 12 4.60 -0.42 13.68
N LYS A 13 3.49 0.09 13.13
CA LYS A 13 2.71 -0.53 12.05
C LYS A 13 3.13 -0.02 10.66
N GLY A 14 4.08 0.91 10.58
CA GLY A 14 4.51 1.50 9.32
C GLY A 14 3.61 2.65 8.84
N ARG A 15 2.77 3.22 9.70
CA ARG A 15 1.97 4.41 9.39
C ARG A 15 2.87 5.63 9.48
N VAL A 16 2.79 6.47 8.46
CA VAL A 16 3.54 7.73 8.41
C VAL A 16 2.71 8.82 9.07
N ILE A 17 3.29 9.47 10.07
CA ILE A 17 2.65 10.52 10.87
C ILE A 17 3.45 11.82 10.67
N CYS A 18 2.74 12.90 10.36
CA CYS A 18 3.33 14.24 10.30
C CYS A 18 3.31 14.84 11.71
N GLN A 19 4.47 15.25 12.24
CA GLN A 19 4.59 15.83 13.59
C GLN A 19 3.95 17.22 13.67
N SER A 20 3.90 17.94 12.55
CA SER A 20 3.22 19.24 12.43
C SER A 20 1.70 19.10 12.26
N HIS A 21 1.14 17.89 12.30
CA HIS A 21 -0.30 17.70 12.18
C HIS A 21 -1.04 18.20 13.42
N SER A 22 -2.14 18.93 13.27
CA SER A 22 -2.87 19.53 14.40
C SER A 22 -3.41 18.52 15.41
N LYS A 23 -3.66 17.28 14.97
CA LYS A 23 -4.04 16.12 15.80
C LYS A 23 -2.88 15.19 16.18
N TYR A 24 -1.63 15.60 15.99
CA TYR A 24 -0.46 14.77 16.25
C TYR A 24 -0.48 14.08 17.64
N PRO A 25 -0.80 14.78 18.76
CA PRO A 25 -0.86 14.13 20.07
C PRO A 25 -1.86 12.96 20.14
N TYR A 26 -2.99 13.06 19.44
CA TYR A 26 -3.97 11.98 19.35
C TYR A 26 -3.40 10.78 18.58
N PHE A 27 -2.66 11.02 17.51
CA PHE A 27 -2.11 9.95 16.67
C PHE A 27 -1.04 9.11 17.38
N ILE A 28 -0.23 9.73 18.25
CA ILE A 28 0.84 9.04 18.98
C ILE A 28 0.40 8.38 20.30
N GLN A 29 -0.84 8.59 20.75
CA GLN A 29 -1.32 7.98 22.00
C GLN A 29 -1.16 6.44 22.01
N PRO A 30 -0.58 5.85 23.06
CA PRO A 30 -0.44 4.40 23.18
C PRO A 30 -1.80 3.72 23.44
N ASN A 31 -1.84 2.40 23.29
CA ASN A 31 -2.95 1.52 23.71
C ASN A 31 -4.33 1.81 23.07
N LYS A 32 -4.35 2.24 21.81
CA LYS A 32 -5.60 2.40 21.05
C LYS A 32 -6.29 1.06 20.83
N THR A 33 -7.60 1.05 20.99
CA THR A 33 -8.46 -0.07 20.56
C THR A 33 -8.46 -0.19 19.04
N SER A 34 -8.75 -1.39 18.51
CA SER A 34 -8.83 -1.62 17.06
C SER A 34 -9.82 -0.69 16.34
N PHE A 35 -10.86 -0.21 17.04
CA PHE A 35 -11.81 0.75 16.49
C PHE A 35 -11.20 2.15 16.38
N GLU A 36 -10.50 2.61 17.43
CA GLU A 36 -9.81 3.89 17.43
C GLU A 36 -8.71 3.94 16.38
N GLU A 37 -8.00 2.84 16.15
CA GLU A 37 -7.01 2.77 15.08
C GLU A 37 -7.62 2.94 13.69
N ARG A 38 -8.75 2.28 13.41
CA ARG A 38 -9.46 2.47 12.14
C ARG A 38 -9.97 3.89 11.96
N LYS A 39 -10.42 4.52 13.04
CA LYS A 39 -10.83 5.92 13.03
C LYS A 39 -9.64 6.82 12.75
N MET A 40 -8.53 6.58 13.44
CA MET A 40 -7.28 7.30 13.28
C MET A 40 -6.76 7.22 11.84
N GLU A 41 -6.78 6.04 11.21
CA GLU A 41 -6.35 5.86 9.82
C GLU A 41 -7.15 6.71 8.83
N LYS A 42 -8.44 6.94 9.09
CA LYS A 42 -9.28 7.85 8.29
C LYS A 42 -8.96 9.33 8.52
N GLU A 43 -8.47 9.67 9.71
CA GLU A 43 -8.12 11.03 10.10
C GLU A 43 -6.67 11.40 9.75
N LEU A 44 -5.82 10.41 9.47
CA LEU A 44 -4.40 10.57 9.17
C LEU A 44 -4.16 11.09 7.74
N THR A 45 -4.58 12.33 7.50
CA THR A 45 -4.52 13.06 6.24
C THR A 45 -4.41 14.56 6.49
N CYS A 46 -3.74 15.30 5.60
CA CYS A 46 -3.69 16.75 5.67
C CYS A 46 -5.09 17.40 5.65
N LEU A 47 -6.10 16.77 5.05
CA LEU A 47 -7.46 17.32 4.97
C LEU A 47 -8.12 17.56 6.34
N THR A 48 -7.70 16.83 7.39
CA THR A 48 -8.22 17.05 8.75
C THR A 48 -7.37 18.02 9.58
N CYS A 49 -6.24 18.46 9.04
CA CYS A 49 -5.31 19.36 9.72
C CYS A 49 -5.83 20.81 9.71
N SER A 50 -5.62 21.54 10.80
CA SER A 50 -5.92 22.99 10.82
C SER A 50 -5.05 23.75 9.81
N HIS A 51 -3.80 23.32 9.63
CA HIS A 51 -2.87 24.01 8.73
C HIS A 51 -3.28 23.91 7.25
N TYR A 52 -4.00 22.85 6.89
CA TYR A 52 -4.54 22.74 5.54
C TYR A 52 -5.66 23.76 5.29
N LYS A 53 -6.43 24.12 6.32
CA LYS A 53 -7.54 25.09 6.20
C LYS A 53 -7.05 26.51 6.01
N TYR A 54 -5.91 26.86 6.60
CA TYR A 54 -5.31 28.18 6.51
C TYR A 54 -4.24 28.29 5.41
N ASP A 55 -4.04 27.22 4.64
CA ASP A 55 -3.05 27.15 3.56
C ASP A 55 -1.62 27.47 4.04
N ASP A 56 -1.29 27.04 5.27
CA ASP A 56 0.03 27.17 5.93
C ASP A 56 0.72 25.80 6.11
N CYS A 57 0.28 24.79 5.35
CA CYS A 57 0.99 23.53 5.21
C CYS A 57 2.28 23.69 4.41
N TYR A 58 3.13 22.66 4.45
CA TYR A 58 4.36 22.62 3.66
C TYR A 58 4.11 22.73 2.15
N PHE A 59 3.15 21.95 1.65
CA PHE A 59 2.65 22.08 0.29
C PHE A 59 1.41 22.96 0.31
N PRO A 60 1.21 23.81 -0.71
CA PRO A 60 -0.02 24.58 -0.85
C PRO A 60 -1.21 23.63 -1.00
N ARG A 61 -2.37 24.09 -0.54
CA ARG A 61 -3.63 23.34 -0.56
C ARG A 61 -3.95 22.76 -1.94
N SER A 62 -3.70 23.52 -3.00
CA SER A 62 -3.93 23.09 -4.39
C SER A 62 -3.10 21.86 -4.78
N GLU A 63 -1.85 21.76 -4.31
CA GLU A 63 -1.00 20.60 -4.55
C GLU A 63 -1.44 19.40 -3.72
N ILE A 64 -1.82 19.64 -2.46
CA ILE A 64 -2.38 18.61 -1.57
C ILE A 64 -3.65 18.01 -2.18
N ASP A 65 -4.56 18.86 -2.70
CA ASP A 65 -5.80 18.43 -3.34
C ASP A 65 -5.54 17.63 -4.62
N LYS A 66 -4.52 18.02 -5.40
CA LYS A 66 -4.09 17.28 -6.58
C LYS A 66 -3.55 15.90 -6.21
N ILE A 67 -2.70 15.82 -5.19
CA ILE A 67 -2.15 14.54 -4.68
C ILE A 67 -3.31 13.63 -4.23
N GLU A 68 -4.28 14.19 -3.51
CA GLU A 68 -5.44 13.45 -3.03
C GLU A 68 -6.31 12.93 -4.17
N LEU A 69 -6.57 13.77 -5.18
CA LEU A 69 -7.32 13.37 -6.37
C LEU A 69 -6.58 12.26 -7.14
N ASP A 70 -5.26 12.42 -7.32
CA ASP A 70 -4.42 11.41 -7.97
C ASP A 70 -4.43 10.09 -7.17
N ARG A 71 -4.43 10.15 -5.83
CA ARG A 71 -4.52 8.98 -4.94
C ARG A 71 -5.82 8.20 -5.16
N LEU A 72 -6.95 8.90 -5.25
CA LEU A 72 -8.26 8.28 -5.42
C LEU A 72 -8.48 7.71 -6.83
N THR A 73 -7.94 8.38 -7.84
CA THR A 73 -8.28 8.10 -9.25
C THR A 73 -7.27 7.20 -9.96
N ARG A 74 -6.00 7.17 -9.54
CA ARG A 74 -4.92 6.50 -10.29
C ARG A 74 -4.33 5.30 -9.57
N SER A 75 -3.73 4.40 -10.34
CA SER A 75 -3.00 3.24 -9.83
C SER A 75 -1.51 3.52 -9.60
N LEU A 76 -1.08 4.78 -9.61
CA LEU A 76 0.33 5.18 -9.54
C LEU A 76 0.97 4.88 -8.18
N PHE A 77 0.18 4.98 -7.12
CA PHE A 77 0.66 4.82 -5.75
C PHE A 77 0.50 3.38 -5.29
N GLN A 78 1.43 2.53 -5.72
CA GLN A 78 1.46 1.12 -5.36
C GLN A 78 2.69 0.79 -4.51
N CYS A 79 2.52 -0.18 -3.61
CA CYS A 79 3.59 -0.77 -2.83
C CYS A 79 4.58 -1.49 -3.75
N ASN A 80 5.86 -1.15 -3.63
CA ASN A 80 6.95 -1.76 -4.40
C ASN A 80 7.16 -3.26 -4.10
N LEU A 81 6.62 -3.78 -2.99
CA LEU A 81 6.81 -5.18 -2.56
C LEU A 81 5.62 -6.10 -2.86
N CYS A 82 4.41 -5.58 -2.95
CA CYS A 82 3.22 -6.40 -3.18
C CYS A 82 2.25 -5.85 -4.22
N GLY A 83 2.50 -4.65 -4.75
CA GLY A 83 1.62 -3.98 -5.73
C GLY A 83 0.29 -3.49 -5.17
N ASN A 84 0.06 -3.60 -3.86
CA ASN A 84 -1.14 -3.04 -3.22
C ASN A 84 -1.17 -1.52 -3.38
N LYS A 85 -2.37 -0.95 -3.56
CA LYS A 85 -2.52 0.51 -3.52
C LYS A 85 -2.17 1.02 -2.12
N ILE A 86 -1.51 2.17 -2.05
CA ILE A 86 -1.28 2.87 -0.79
C ILE A 86 -2.32 3.97 -0.67
N ASP A 87 -3.24 3.78 0.26
CA ASP A 87 -4.34 4.72 0.49
C ASP A 87 -4.00 5.77 1.56
N LEU A 88 -2.85 5.65 2.24
CA LEU A 88 -2.41 6.60 3.26
C LEU A 88 -1.76 7.83 2.61
N MET A 89 -2.47 8.95 2.67
CA MET A 89 -2.03 10.21 2.04
C MET A 89 -0.66 10.68 2.56
N LEU A 90 -0.42 10.63 3.87
CA LEU A 90 0.83 11.11 4.46
C LEU A 90 2.05 10.29 4.01
N THR A 91 1.90 9.00 3.72
CA THR A 91 2.96 8.18 3.14
C THR A 91 3.35 8.67 1.74
N LEU A 92 2.37 9.08 0.93
CA LEU A 92 2.63 9.63 -0.40
C LEU A 92 3.28 11.00 -0.31
N MET A 93 2.79 11.84 0.60
CA MET A 93 3.35 13.16 0.83
C MET A 93 4.80 13.09 1.32
N GLN A 94 5.12 12.16 2.23
CA GLN A 94 6.49 11.93 2.67
C GLN A 94 7.38 11.61 1.47
N LYS A 95 7.01 10.63 0.63
CA LYS A 95 7.78 10.31 -0.57
C LYS A 95 8.04 11.55 -1.44
N ILE A 96 6.98 12.29 -1.78
CA ILE A 96 7.09 13.47 -2.65
C ILE A 96 8.00 14.53 -2.00
N TYR A 97 7.86 14.76 -0.69
CA TYR A 97 8.71 15.67 0.07
C TYR A 97 10.20 15.30 -0.06
N TYR A 98 10.55 14.03 0.19
CA TYR A 98 11.94 13.59 0.12
C TYR A 98 12.50 13.62 -1.31
N GLU A 99 11.67 13.32 -2.31
CA GLU A 99 12.05 13.43 -3.72
C GLU A 99 12.34 14.88 -4.12
N VAL A 100 11.48 15.83 -3.74
CA VAL A 100 11.65 17.25 -4.07
C VAL A 100 12.81 17.88 -3.30
N LYS A 101 12.90 17.64 -1.99
CA LYS A 101 13.86 18.33 -1.12
C LYS A 101 15.27 17.76 -1.20
N PHE A 102 15.40 16.44 -1.33
CA PHE A 102 16.69 15.77 -1.24
C PHE A 102 17.06 14.99 -2.49
N ASN A 103 16.24 15.04 -3.55
CA ASN A 103 16.43 14.24 -4.77
C ASN A 103 16.57 12.72 -4.48
N MET A 104 15.92 12.25 -3.41
CA MET A 104 15.98 10.85 -2.98
C MET A 104 14.76 10.07 -3.45
N LYS A 105 14.98 8.98 -4.18
CA LYS A 105 13.90 8.08 -4.64
C LYS A 105 13.49 7.14 -3.52
N MET A 106 12.41 7.48 -2.80
CA MET A 106 11.88 6.65 -1.72
C MET A 106 10.92 5.57 -2.25
N PRO A 107 11.13 4.27 -1.93
CA PRO A 107 10.19 3.23 -2.31
C PRO A 107 8.92 3.34 -1.46
N LEU A 108 7.77 3.13 -2.10
CA LEU A 108 6.48 3.06 -1.43
C LEU A 108 6.29 1.66 -0.85
N VAL A 109 6.06 1.57 0.45
CA VAL A 109 5.83 0.29 1.14
C VAL A 109 4.53 0.39 1.95
N CYS A 110 3.63 -0.58 1.79
CA CYS A 110 2.40 -0.62 2.58
C CYS A 110 2.65 -1.19 3.99
N CYS A 111 1.78 -0.88 4.95
CA CYS A 111 1.89 -1.30 6.35
C CYS A 111 2.13 -2.80 6.52
N ASN A 112 1.38 -3.65 5.81
CA ASN A 112 1.54 -5.11 5.88
C ASN A 112 2.94 -5.56 5.44
N CYS A 113 3.45 -5.00 4.34
CA CYS A 113 4.80 -5.32 3.86
C CYS A 113 5.85 -4.77 4.82
N TYR A 114 5.68 -3.56 5.33
CA TYR A 114 6.55 -2.97 6.33
C TYR A 114 6.65 -3.84 7.59
N GLU A 115 5.50 -4.28 8.12
CA GLU A 115 5.45 -5.17 9.28
C GLU A 115 6.16 -6.50 9.01
N SER A 116 5.97 -7.09 7.84
CA SER A 116 6.65 -8.35 7.46
C SER A 116 8.16 -8.21 7.27
N LEU A 117 8.62 -7.04 6.83
CA LEU A 117 10.05 -6.72 6.76
C LEU A 117 10.61 -6.57 8.18
N LYS A 118 9.94 -5.80 9.04
CA LYS A 118 10.35 -5.57 10.43
C LYS A 118 10.44 -6.88 11.23
N LYS A 119 9.54 -7.84 10.97
CA LYS A 119 9.54 -9.17 11.61
C LYS A 119 10.46 -10.19 10.93
N ASN A 120 11.22 -9.81 9.89
CA ASN A 120 12.07 -10.70 9.10
C ASN A 120 11.35 -11.93 8.51
N ASN A 121 10.02 -11.88 8.34
CA ASN A 121 9.22 -12.99 7.83
C ASN A 121 8.65 -12.73 6.43
N PHE A 122 9.20 -11.74 5.70
CA PHE A 122 8.75 -11.39 4.36
C PHE A 122 8.70 -12.58 3.39
N LYS A 123 9.67 -13.51 3.45
CA LYS A 123 9.68 -14.72 2.60
C LYS A 123 8.46 -15.62 2.85
N GLU A 124 8.07 -15.79 4.10
CA GLU A 124 6.87 -16.56 4.48
C GLU A 124 5.60 -15.84 4.03
N TYR A 125 5.50 -14.54 4.33
CA TYR A 125 4.41 -13.67 3.87
C TYR A 125 4.23 -13.74 2.35
N TYR A 126 5.33 -13.63 1.60
CA TYR A 126 5.37 -13.75 0.16
C TYR A 126 4.88 -15.11 -0.34
N THR A 127 5.35 -16.19 0.27
CA THR A 127 4.99 -17.56 -0.11
C THR A 127 3.50 -17.81 0.10
N LYS A 128 2.95 -17.35 1.23
CA LYS A 128 1.51 -17.39 1.50
C LYS A 128 0.71 -16.65 0.42
N ARG A 129 1.15 -15.44 0.04
CA ARG A 129 0.48 -14.64 -1.01
C ARG A 129 0.53 -15.29 -2.39
N ILE A 130 1.63 -15.99 -2.72
CA ILE A 130 1.70 -16.79 -3.94
C ILE A 130 0.64 -17.90 -3.92
N TRP A 131 0.57 -18.66 -2.83
CA TRP A 131 -0.40 -19.75 -2.71
C TRP A 131 -1.83 -19.24 -2.80
N GLU A 132 -2.15 -18.13 -2.15
CA GLU A 132 -3.42 -17.43 -2.30
C GLU A 132 -3.66 -17.06 -3.78
N SER A 133 -2.69 -16.49 -4.49
CA SER A 133 -2.85 -16.14 -5.90
C SER A 133 -3.02 -17.37 -6.82
N ILE A 134 -2.32 -18.47 -6.56
CA ILE A 134 -2.34 -19.69 -7.36
C ILE A 134 -3.65 -20.46 -7.14
N SER A 135 -4.14 -20.53 -5.89
CA SER A 135 -5.40 -21.23 -5.58
C SER A 135 -6.59 -20.66 -6.36
N PHE A 136 -6.58 -19.36 -6.68
CA PHE A 136 -7.56 -18.75 -7.59
C PHE A 136 -7.52 -19.30 -9.02
N TYR A 137 -6.35 -19.72 -9.54
CA TYR A 137 -6.22 -20.22 -10.90
C TYR A 137 -6.34 -21.74 -11.00
N LEU A 138 -6.08 -22.45 -9.90
CA LEU A 138 -6.06 -23.91 -9.84
C LEU A 138 -7.29 -24.54 -10.50
N PRO A 139 -8.54 -24.09 -10.22
CA PRO A 139 -9.70 -24.76 -10.81
C PRO A 139 -9.86 -24.49 -12.31
N SER A 140 -9.30 -23.38 -12.85
CA SER A 140 -9.23 -23.17 -14.32
C SER A 140 -8.33 -24.19 -14.99
N ILE A 141 -7.20 -24.48 -14.34
CA ILE A 141 -6.18 -25.40 -14.86
C ILE A 141 -6.73 -26.83 -14.82
N PHE A 142 -7.40 -27.23 -13.74
CA PHE A 142 -8.04 -28.55 -13.65
C PHE A 142 -9.11 -28.77 -14.72
N LEU A 143 -9.89 -27.74 -15.07
CA LEU A 143 -10.89 -27.83 -16.13
C LEU A 143 -10.28 -27.99 -17.54
N LEU A 144 -9.06 -27.49 -17.77
CA LEU A 144 -8.35 -27.68 -19.04
C LEU A 144 -7.88 -29.12 -19.27
N PHE A 145 -7.57 -29.86 -18.21
CA PHE A 145 -7.14 -31.26 -18.29
C PHE A 145 -8.29 -32.26 -18.36
N ASN A 146 -9.52 -31.79 -18.25
CA ASN A 146 -10.70 -32.65 -18.30
C ASN A 146 -11.06 -32.93 -19.78
N PRO A 147 -11.23 -34.20 -20.21
CA PRO A 147 -11.41 -34.57 -21.62
C PRO A 147 -12.82 -34.33 -22.19
N PHE A 148 -13.78 -33.79 -21.43
CA PHE A 148 -15.14 -33.54 -21.93
C PHE A 148 -15.22 -32.34 -22.91
N PRO A 149 -16.01 -32.44 -23.99
CA PRO A 149 -16.09 -31.41 -25.04
C PRO A 149 -16.73 -30.08 -24.60
N PHE A 150 -17.48 -30.08 -23.48
CA PHE A 150 -18.05 -28.87 -22.89
C PHE A 150 -17.04 -28.01 -22.10
N ASN A 151 -15.79 -28.45 -21.96
CA ASN A 151 -14.82 -27.83 -21.07
C ASN A 151 -14.26 -26.49 -21.59
N ALA A 152 -14.20 -26.24 -22.90
CA ALA A 152 -13.65 -24.98 -23.40
C ALA A 152 -14.50 -23.76 -22.98
N ILE A 153 -15.83 -23.89 -23.05
CA ILE A 153 -16.77 -22.84 -22.62
C ILE A 153 -16.72 -22.68 -21.10
N ALA A 154 -16.62 -23.78 -20.35
CA ALA A 154 -16.49 -23.75 -18.89
C ALA A 154 -15.16 -23.11 -18.44
N VAL A 155 -14.05 -23.40 -19.12
CA VAL A 155 -12.74 -22.79 -18.86
C VAL A 155 -12.76 -21.30 -19.13
N LEU A 156 -13.32 -20.86 -20.27
CA LEU A 156 -13.45 -19.44 -20.59
C LEU A 156 -14.35 -18.73 -19.58
N GLY A 157 -15.50 -19.31 -19.24
CA GLY A 157 -16.41 -18.76 -18.23
C GLY A 157 -15.75 -18.63 -16.86
N TYR A 158 -15.03 -19.66 -16.42
CA TYR A 158 -14.34 -19.65 -15.14
C TYR A 158 -13.15 -18.66 -15.13
N GLY A 159 -12.42 -18.56 -16.24
CA GLY A 159 -11.35 -17.56 -16.42
C GLY A 159 -11.87 -16.12 -16.32
N VAL A 160 -13.02 -15.83 -16.94
CA VAL A 160 -13.71 -14.53 -16.80
C VAL A 160 -14.16 -14.30 -15.35
N CYS A 161 -14.76 -15.29 -14.70
CA CYS A 161 -15.17 -15.20 -13.29
C CYS A 161 -13.98 -14.90 -12.36
N ILE A 162 -12.82 -15.52 -12.56
CA ILE A 162 -11.60 -15.21 -11.80
C ILE A 162 -11.13 -13.79 -12.05
N LEU A 163 -11.08 -13.36 -13.31
CA LEU A 163 -10.66 -12.00 -13.66
C LEU A 163 -11.57 -10.95 -12.99
N ILE A 164 -12.88 -11.14 -13.05
CA ILE A 164 -13.86 -10.27 -12.38
C ILE A 164 -13.66 -10.31 -10.86
N SER A 165 -13.52 -11.50 -10.27
CA SER A 165 -13.30 -11.66 -8.82
C SER A 165 -12.00 -10.97 -8.38
N LYS A 166 -10.94 -11.04 -9.17
CA LYS A 166 -9.68 -10.34 -8.89
C LYS A 166 -9.81 -8.83 -8.99
N ILE A 167 -10.57 -8.32 -9.97
CA ILE A 167 -10.86 -6.89 -10.07
C ILE A 167 -11.65 -6.44 -8.84
N ILE A 168 -12.66 -7.19 -8.42
CA ILE A 168 -13.46 -6.90 -7.22
C ILE A 168 -12.61 -6.95 -5.95
N ILE A 169 -11.79 -7.99 -5.76
CA ILE A 169 -10.91 -8.11 -4.59
C ILE A 169 -9.86 -6.98 -4.58
N LYS A 170 -9.26 -6.67 -5.72
CA LYS A 170 -8.30 -5.55 -5.83
C LYS A 170 -8.96 -4.20 -5.53
N GLN A 171 -10.23 -4.02 -5.89
CA GLN A 171 -10.98 -2.80 -5.58
C GLN A 171 -11.48 -2.75 -4.13
N LYS A 172 -11.97 -3.86 -3.56
CA LYS A 172 -12.61 -3.88 -2.22
C LYS A 172 -11.65 -4.18 -1.06
N ALA A 173 -10.69 -5.08 -1.28
CA ALA A 173 -9.81 -5.57 -0.22
C ALA A 173 -8.42 -4.91 -0.25
N HIS A 174 -8.19 -4.00 -1.21
CA HIS A 174 -6.96 -3.21 -1.36
C HIS A 174 -5.67 -4.05 -1.38
N TYR A 175 -5.78 -5.33 -1.75
CA TYR A 175 -4.63 -6.21 -1.89
C TYR A 175 -4.56 -6.86 -3.27
N SER A 176 -3.37 -6.85 -3.86
CA SER A 176 -3.10 -7.43 -5.17
C SER A 176 -2.91 -8.93 -5.05
N LEU A 177 -3.74 -9.69 -5.77
CA LEU A 177 -3.55 -11.11 -6.05
C LEU A 177 -2.99 -11.33 -7.46
N PHE A 178 -2.37 -10.30 -8.05
CA PHE A 178 -1.73 -10.43 -9.35
C PHE A 178 -0.33 -11.00 -9.15
N LEU A 179 -0.11 -12.22 -9.63
CA LEU A 179 1.16 -12.93 -9.50
C LEU A 179 2.34 -12.09 -10.03
N MET A 180 2.13 -11.31 -11.10
CA MET A 180 3.16 -10.43 -11.66
C MET A 180 3.60 -9.33 -10.70
N ASP A 181 2.68 -8.74 -9.93
CA ASP A 181 3.01 -7.71 -8.94
C ASP A 181 3.82 -8.31 -7.79
N ILE A 182 3.40 -9.50 -7.34
CA ILE A 182 4.08 -10.28 -6.30
C ILE A 182 5.51 -10.63 -6.77
N LEU A 183 5.68 -11.17 -7.98
CA LEU A 183 7.00 -11.52 -8.54
C LEU A 183 7.92 -10.29 -8.70
N LYS A 184 7.39 -9.15 -9.17
CA LYS A 184 8.14 -7.89 -9.22
C LYS A 184 8.58 -7.45 -7.83
N GLY A 185 7.69 -7.58 -6.85
CA GLY A 185 7.96 -7.28 -5.46
C GLY A 185 9.07 -8.13 -4.85
N LYS A 186 9.11 -9.44 -5.14
CA LYS A 186 10.23 -10.29 -4.72
C LYS A 186 11.55 -9.87 -5.35
N LYS A 187 11.57 -9.57 -6.65
CA LYS A 187 12.80 -9.05 -7.29
C LYS A 187 13.27 -7.76 -6.63
N PHE A 188 12.34 -6.89 -6.24
CA PHE A 188 12.66 -5.66 -5.50
C PHE A 188 13.22 -5.97 -4.10
N TYR A 189 12.60 -6.89 -3.36
CA TYR A 189 13.07 -7.37 -2.07
C TYR A 189 14.49 -7.96 -2.15
N ASP A 190 14.72 -8.88 -3.09
CA ASP A 190 15.99 -9.56 -3.27
C ASP A 190 17.14 -8.58 -3.55
N ARG A 191 16.87 -7.50 -4.31
CA ARG A 191 17.88 -6.47 -4.64
C ARG A 191 18.17 -5.49 -3.51
N ASN A 192 17.18 -5.17 -2.68
CA ASN A 192 17.26 -4.03 -1.77
C ASN A 192 17.32 -4.42 -0.30
N PHE A 193 16.91 -5.64 0.07
CA PHE A 193 16.67 -6.01 1.46
C PHE A 193 17.27 -7.36 1.85
N LYS A 194 17.21 -8.38 0.98
CA LYS A 194 17.55 -9.77 1.32
C LYS A 194 18.93 -9.94 2.00
N ASP A 195 19.93 -9.21 1.52
CA ASP A 195 21.32 -9.30 2.02
C ASP A 195 21.73 -8.06 2.83
N LYS A 196 20.79 -7.14 3.10
CA LYS A 196 21.06 -5.88 3.83
C LYS A 196 20.49 -5.87 5.26
N PHE A 197 19.71 -6.89 5.62
CA PHE A 197 19.23 -7.09 6.99
C PHE A 197 20.21 -7.90 7.86
N GLU A 198 21.34 -8.33 7.30
CA GLU A 198 22.53 -8.71 8.07
C GLU A 198 23.36 -7.45 8.39
N LEU A 199 22.77 -6.53 9.17
CA LEU A 199 23.51 -5.46 9.82
C LEU A 199 23.14 -5.51 11.31
N PRO A 200 24.15 -5.40 12.20
CA PRO A 200 24.24 -6.02 13.52
C PRO A 200 23.11 -5.66 14.50
#